data_AF-Q2LRN8-F1
#
_entry.id   AF-Q2LRN8-F1
#
_cell.length_a   1.000
_cell.length_b   1.000
_cell.length_c   1.000
_cell.angle_alpha   90.00
_cell.angle_beta   90.00
_cell.angle_gamma   90.00
#
_symmetry.space_group_name_H-M   'P 1'
#
loop_
_entity.id
_entity.type
_entity.pdbx_description
1 polymer ?
#
loop_
_entity_poly.entity_id
_entity_poly.type
_entity_poly.pdbx_seq_one_letter_code
_entity_poly.pdbx_strand_id
1 'polypeptide(L)'
;MYLTRAALEMPVHFEQAEDEISALNTALGASYAGLRSMVATSGGGFALMTEAVSLAGMTETPVVVVVAQRPGPSTGLPTRTEQGDLNFILHAGHGEFPRLLYAPGSIEEAISLARRSFELADRYQIPVFILTDQYLADSIQLLDNRPELTVYNREYEVFDDSYCRYALTPDGLSPLTYPGLSEALVKVDSDEHTEEGKITEDLNLRVWMVDKRLRKGRLLEEEAVPPALFGERNAGVYLICWGSNKEIVEETAARLQSEGRSVTALHFSQVYPLTPAMIENIPLMGKRLIVIENNATGQFAKLLKRELSLVADDLILKYNGLCFSVKELYDEVMNRLSGDGGTK
;
A
#
# COMPACT_ATOMS: atom_id res chain seq x y z
N MET A 1 -17.72 15.29 -4.98
CA MET A 1 -17.31 13.89 -5.18
C MET A 1 -16.78 13.74 -6.61
N TYR A 2 -15.49 13.44 -6.77
CA TYR A 2 -14.84 13.39 -8.09
C TYR A 2 -15.40 12.26 -8.97
N LEU A 3 -15.48 11.03 -8.43
CA LEU A 3 -15.92 9.85 -9.18
C LEU A 3 -17.37 9.95 -9.67
N THR A 4 -18.29 10.52 -8.89
CA THR A 4 -19.67 10.74 -9.32
C THR A 4 -19.77 11.68 -10.52
N ARG A 5 -18.87 12.67 -10.62
CA ARG A 5 -18.81 13.56 -11.80
C ARG A 5 -18.11 12.86 -12.97
N ALA A 6 -16.99 12.19 -12.71
CA ALA A 6 -16.25 11.46 -13.72
C ALA A 6 -17.10 10.36 -14.38
N ALA A 7 -17.95 9.67 -13.62
CA ALA A 7 -18.87 8.64 -14.09
C ALA A 7 -19.90 9.15 -15.13
N LEU A 8 -20.13 10.46 -15.24
CA LEU A 8 -21.00 11.04 -16.28
C LEU A 8 -20.33 11.10 -17.65
N GLU A 9 -19.00 11.13 -17.68
CA GLU A 9 -18.20 11.40 -18.89
C GLU A 9 -17.25 10.24 -19.24
N MET A 10 -17.05 9.29 -18.34
CA MET A 10 -16.15 8.15 -18.48
C MET A 10 -16.92 6.84 -18.30
N PRO A 11 -16.43 5.72 -18.88
CA PRO A 11 -17.02 4.39 -18.69
C PRO A 11 -16.70 3.84 -17.28
N VAL A 12 -17.14 4.55 -16.25
CA VAL A 12 -16.98 4.24 -14.83
C VAL A 12 -18.36 4.15 -14.21
N HIS A 13 -18.63 3.05 -13.50
CA HIS A 13 -19.80 2.95 -12.66
C HIS A 13 -19.44 3.36 -11.23
N PHE A 14 -20.25 4.22 -10.63
CA PHE A 14 -20.11 4.65 -9.24
C PHE A 14 -21.38 4.29 -8.49
N GLU A 15 -21.22 3.58 -7.38
CA GLU A 15 -22.33 3.19 -6.50
C GLU A 15 -22.00 3.61 -5.07
N GLN A 16 -22.97 4.24 -4.40
CA GLN A 16 -22.88 4.51 -2.98
C GLN A 16 -23.58 3.37 -2.22
N ALA A 17 -22.79 2.43 -1.70
CA ALA A 17 -23.30 1.35 -0.86
C ALA A 17 -23.86 1.88 0.47
N GLU A 18 -24.69 1.06 1.10
CA GLU A 18 -25.34 1.32 2.39
C GLU A 18 -24.37 1.30 3.58
N ASP A 19 -23.29 0.51 3.48
CA ASP A 19 -22.20 0.45 4.44
C ASP A 19 -20.90 -0.08 3.78
N GLU A 20 -19.81 -0.10 4.55
CA GLU A 20 -18.51 -0.57 4.08
C GLU A 20 -18.43 -2.08 3.81
N ILE A 21 -19.28 -2.90 4.45
CA ILE A 21 -19.36 -4.34 4.20
C ILE A 21 -19.90 -4.57 2.78
N SER A 22 -21.02 -3.93 2.46
CA SER A 22 -21.63 -3.99 1.13
C SER A 22 -20.73 -3.36 0.07
N ALA A 23 -20.02 -2.27 0.39
CA ALA A 23 -19.11 -1.61 -0.54
C ALA A 23 -18.00 -2.55 -1.04
N LEU A 24 -17.25 -3.20 -0.14
CA LEU A 24 -16.15 -4.07 -0.56
C LEU A 24 -16.67 -5.36 -1.20
N ASN A 25 -17.73 -5.97 -0.68
CA ASN A 25 -18.31 -7.17 -1.30
C ASN A 25 -18.85 -6.89 -2.72
N THR A 26 -19.45 -5.71 -2.96
CA THR A 26 -19.87 -5.30 -4.30
C THR A 26 -18.66 -5.13 -5.23
N ALA A 27 -17.57 -4.53 -4.74
CA ALA A 27 -16.34 -4.40 -5.52
C ALA A 27 -15.73 -5.78 -5.87
N LEU A 28 -15.76 -6.75 -4.96
CA LEU A 28 -15.31 -8.12 -5.25
C LEU A 28 -16.22 -8.79 -6.30
N GLY A 29 -17.54 -8.62 -6.19
CA GLY A 29 -18.48 -9.12 -7.20
C GLY A 29 -18.25 -8.51 -8.58
N ALA A 30 -17.99 -7.20 -8.65
CA ALA A 30 -17.64 -6.52 -9.91
C ALA A 30 -16.31 -7.04 -10.49
N SER A 31 -15.32 -7.31 -9.64
CA SER A 31 -14.03 -7.89 -10.06
C SER A 31 -14.19 -9.29 -10.61
N TYR A 32 -14.97 -10.14 -9.93
CA TYR A 32 -15.36 -11.47 -10.41
C TYR A 32 -16.09 -11.41 -11.77
N ALA A 33 -16.91 -10.38 -12.00
CA ALA A 33 -17.59 -10.15 -13.28
C ALA A 33 -16.66 -9.61 -14.39
N GLY A 34 -15.37 -9.39 -14.12
CA GLY A 34 -14.40 -8.95 -15.12
C GLY A 34 -14.13 -7.45 -15.15
N LEU A 35 -14.63 -6.68 -14.20
CA LEU A 35 -14.33 -5.25 -14.08
C LEU A 35 -13.11 -5.00 -13.21
N ARG A 36 -12.46 -3.84 -13.37
CA ARG A 36 -11.56 -3.30 -12.34
C ARG A 36 -12.41 -2.59 -11.31
N SER A 37 -12.23 -2.91 -10.04
CA SER A 37 -13.00 -2.34 -8.95
C SER A 37 -12.10 -1.76 -7.87
N MET A 38 -12.62 -0.73 -7.22
CA MET A 38 -11.98 -0.13 -6.05
C MET A 38 -13.01 0.36 -5.06
N VAL A 39 -12.60 0.48 -3.81
CA VAL A 39 -13.32 1.20 -2.77
C VAL A 39 -12.41 2.26 -2.15
N ALA A 40 -13.02 3.32 -1.61
CA ALA A 40 -12.32 4.33 -0.82
C ALA A 40 -12.99 4.44 0.55
N THR A 41 -12.20 4.36 1.62
CA THR A 41 -12.66 4.38 3.00
C THR A 41 -11.61 5.03 3.92
N SER A 42 -11.81 4.97 5.22
CA SER A 42 -10.87 5.39 6.27
C SER A 42 -10.81 4.32 7.37
N GLY A 43 -9.96 4.47 8.40
CA GLY A 43 -9.68 3.41 9.38
C GLY A 43 -10.93 2.74 9.99
N GLY A 44 -11.93 3.52 10.40
CA GLY A 44 -13.17 3.00 10.97
C GLY A 44 -13.99 2.15 9.98
N GLY A 45 -14.13 2.60 8.73
CA GLY A 45 -14.84 1.85 7.70
C GLY A 45 -14.04 0.62 7.22
N PHE A 46 -12.72 0.75 7.16
CA PHE A 46 -11.82 -0.35 6.83
C PHE A 46 -11.90 -1.50 7.86
N ALA A 47 -12.17 -1.20 9.15
CA ALA A 47 -12.43 -2.23 10.16
C ALA A 47 -13.61 -3.15 9.80
N LEU A 48 -14.66 -2.61 9.19
CA LEU A 48 -15.81 -3.38 8.74
C LEU A 48 -15.50 -4.23 7.49
N MET A 49 -14.50 -3.82 6.69
CA MET A 49 -14.11 -4.49 5.46
C MET A 49 -13.19 -5.72 5.68
N THR A 50 -12.67 -5.92 6.89
CA THR A 50 -11.59 -6.89 7.15
C THR A 50 -11.92 -8.34 6.78
N GLU A 51 -13.18 -8.77 6.89
CA GLU A 51 -13.62 -10.10 6.45
C GLU A 51 -13.58 -10.23 4.91
N ALA A 52 -14.09 -9.23 4.20
CA ALA A 52 -14.05 -9.21 2.73
C ALA A 52 -12.62 -9.08 2.19
N VAL A 53 -11.69 -8.48 2.95
CA VAL A 53 -10.25 -8.53 2.61
C VAL A 53 -9.70 -9.96 2.67
N SER A 54 -10.08 -10.76 3.67
CA SER A 54 -9.75 -12.19 3.70
C SER A 54 -10.36 -12.94 2.51
N LEU A 55 -11.61 -12.62 2.16
CA LEU A 55 -12.28 -13.22 1.01
C LEU A 55 -11.55 -12.91 -0.29
N ALA A 56 -11.09 -11.67 -0.49
CA ALA A 56 -10.29 -11.27 -1.65
C ALA A 56 -8.99 -12.07 -1.75
N GLY A 57 -8.32 -12.29 -0.62
CA GLY A 57 -7.11 -13.12 -0.53
C GLY A 57 -7.38 -14.59 -0.85
N MET A 58 -8.44 -15.17 -0.29
CA MET A 58 -8.82 -16.58 -0.51
C MET A 58 -9.23 -16.84 -1.95
N THR A 59 -10.09 -16.00 -2.50
CA THR A 59 -10.63 -16.15 -3.86
C THR A 59 -9.68 -15.66 -4.95
N GLU A 60 -8.53 -15.09 -4.57
CA GLU A 60 -7.56 -14.46 -5.45
C GLU A 60 -8.23 -13.42 -6.36
N THR A 61 -9.10 -12.59 -5.77
CA THR A 61 -9.89 -11.59 -6.50
C THR A 61 -9.17 -10.23 -6.47
N PRO A 62 -8.77 -9.68 -7.64
CA PRO A 62 -8.16 -8.35 -7.73
C PRO A 62 -9.06 -7.27 -7.14
N VAL A 63 -8.54 -6.43 -6.25
CA VAL A 63 -9.26 -5.24 -5.76
C VAL A 63 -8.29 -4.17 -5.26
N VAL A 64 -8.62 -2.89 -5.49
CA VAL A 64 -7.87 -1.76 -4.93
C VAL A 64 -8.66 -1.13 -3.78
N VAL A 65 -8.04 -0.96 -2.62
CA VAL A 65 -8.64 -0.33 -1.43
C VAL A 65 -7.85 0.91 -1.06
N VAL A 66 -8.47 2.08 -1.20
CA VAL A 66 -7.88 3.34 -0.72
C VAL A 66 -8.29 3.54 0.73
N VAL A 67 -7.30 3.67 1.62
CA VAL A 67 -7.52 4.02 3.03
C VAL A 67 -6.98 5.43 3.25
N ALA A 68 -7.90 6.39 3.29
CA ALA A 68 -7.60 7.77 3.67
C ALA A 68 -7.56 7.89 5.20
N GLN A 69 -6.37 7.73 5.76
CA GLN A 69 -6.15 7.67 7.19
C GLN A 69 -6.53 8.99 7.87
N ARG A 70 -7.18 8.87 9.03
CA ARG A 70 -7.53 9.97 9.94
C ARG A 70 -7.33 9.49 11.37
N PRO A 71 -7.07 10.38 12.35
CA PRO A 71 -6.76 9.94 13.70
C PRO A 71 -7.84 9.04 14.27
N GLY A 72 -7.42 7.86 14.74
CA GLY A 72 -8.22 6.94 15.56
C GLY A 72 -7.96 7.14 17.06
N PRO A 73 -8.30 6.15 17.90
CA PRO A 73 -9.14 4.98 17.61
C PRO A 73 -10.63 5.34 17.50
N SER A 74 -11.45 4.39 17.03
CA SER A 74 -12.90 4.59 16.85
C SER A 74 -13.19 5.79 15.94
N THR A 75 -14.15 6.66 16.29
CA THR A 75 -14.44 7.88 15.52
C THR A 75 -13.23 8.82 15.43
N GLY A 76 -12.42 8.85 16.49
CA GLY A 76 -11.22 9.69 16.61
C GLY A 76 -11.44 11.16 16.22
N LEU A 77 -10.60 11.70 15.33
CA LEU A 77 -10.68 13.09 14.83
C LEU A 77 -10.92 13.09 13.31
N PRO A 78 -12.18 13.11 12.85
CA PRO A 78 -12.50 12.90 11.43
C PRO A 78 -11.92 13.92 10.45
N THR A 79 -11.59 15.12 10.91
CA THR A 79 -11.15 16.25 10.08
C THR A 79 -9.66 16.56 10.24
N ARG A 80 -8.88 15.59 10.72
CA ARG A 80 -7.46 15.70 11.06
C ARG A 80 -6.66 14.60 10.37
N THR A 81 -5.34 14.76 10.31
CA THR A 81 -4.44 13.79 9.66
C THR A 81 -3.71 12.91 10.68
N GLU A 82 -3.54 11.63 10.35
CA GLU A 82 -2.70 10.67 11.06
C GLU A 82 -2.26 9.59 10.07
N GLN A 83 -1.13 8.94 10.37
CA GLN A 83 -0.60 7.77 9.66
C GLN A 83 -0.56 6.58 10.62
N GLY A 84 -1.69 6.34 11.29
CA GLY A 84 -1.85 5.41 12.42
C GLY A 84 -2.34 4.02 12.05
N ASP A 85 -2.73 3.78 10.79
CA ASP A 85 -3.40 2.55 10.38
C ASP A 85 -2.48 1.53 9.69
N LEU A 86 -1.17 1.83 9.53
CA LEU A 86 -0.23 0.96 8.79
C LEU A 86 -0.25 -0.49 9.25
N ASN A 87 -0.03 -0.74 10.55
CA ASN A 87 -0.01 -2.09 11.11
C ASN A 87 -1.40 -2.74 11.04
N PHE A 88 -2.46 -1.95 11.19
CA PHE A 88 -3.82 -2.47 11.09
C PHE A 88 -4.09 -2.99 9.68
N ILE A 89 -3.77 -2.22 8.64
CA ILE A 89 -3.94 -2.62 7.23
C ILE A 89 -3.00 -3.76 6.87
N LEU A 90 -1.74 -3.71 7.33
CA LEU A 90 -0.75 -4.75 7.10
C LEU A 90 -1.19 -6.11 7.64
N HIS A 91 -1.93 -6.13 8.75
CA HIS A 91 -2.39 -7.35 9.42
C HIS A 91 -3.91 -7.59 9.28
N ALA A 92 -4.59 -6.86 8.39
CA ALA A 92 -6.01 -7.00 8.18
C ALA A 92 -6.36 -8.30 7.44
N GLY A 93 -7.47 -8.90 7.85
CA GLY A 93 -7.94 -10.21 7.37
C GLY A 93 -7.35 -11.37 8.17
N HIS A 94 -8.20 -12.31 8.55
CA HIS A 94 -7.78 -13.59 9.12
C HIS A 94 -7.16 -14.48 8.02
N GLY A 95 -6.14 -15.27 8.39
CA GLY A 95 -5.36 -16.10 7.47
C GLY A 95 -4.19 -15.34 6.81
N GLU A 96 -3.45 -16.04 5.96
CA GLU A 96 -2.26 -15.51 5.29
C GLU A 96 -2.48 -15.45 3.78
N PHE A 97 -2.24 -14.28 3.20
CA PHE A 97 -2.36 -14.03 1.77
C PHE A 97 -1.46 -12.84 1.40
N PRO A 98 -0.95 -12.81 0.15
CA PRO A 98 -0.15 -11.69 -0.33
C PRO A 98 -0.99 -10.41 -0.42
N ARG A 99 -0.36 -9.28 -0.12
CA ARG A 99 -0.93 -7.94 -0.23
C ARG A 99 0.16 -6.94 -0.53
N LEU A 100 -0.22 -5.82 -1.14
CA LEU A 100 0.68 -4.72 -1.45
C LEU A 100 0.13 -3.43 -0.83
N LEU A 101 0.98 -2.66 -0.16
CA LEU A 101 0.63 -1.39 0.46
C LEU A 101 1.52 -0.27 -0.12
N TYR A 102 0.89 0.63 -0.87
CA TYR A 102 1.47 1.90 -1.30
C TYR A 102 1.10 3.03 -0.33
N ALA A 103 1.96 4.04 -0.24
CA ALA A 103 1.72 5.25 0.53
C ALA A 103 2.29 6.47 -0.22
N PRO A 104 1.54 7.06 -1.16
CA PRO A 104 2.01 8.20 -1.95
C PRO A 104 2.37 9.40 -1.07
N GLY A 105 3.42 10.12 -1.46
CA GLY A 105 3.87 11.34 -0.80
C GLY A 105 3.50 12.64 -1.52
N SER A 106 3.00 12.56 -2.75
CA SER A 106 2.51 13.71 -3.52
C SER A 106 1.29 13.33 -4.38
N ILE A 107 0.62 14.32 -4.96
CA ILE A 107 -0.53 14.07 -5.86
C ILE A 107 -0.08 13.31 -7.12
N GLU A 108 1.12 13.60 -7.64
CA GLU A 108 1.68 12.89 -8.79
C GLU A 108 1.92 11.40 -8.48
N GLU A 109 2.48 11.09 -7.30
CA GLU A 109 2.65 9.71 -6.84
C GLU A 109 1.30 9.02 -6.60
N ALA A 110 0.30 9.74 -6.07
CA ALA A 110 -1.03 9.17 -5.87
C ALA A 110 -1.66 8.72 -7.20
N ILE A 111 -1.48 9.49 -8.28
CA ILE A 111 -1.99 9.15 -9.61
C ILE A 111 -1.23 7.95 -10.21
N SER A 112 0.10 7.96 -10.14
CA SER A 112 0.92 6.88 -10.72
C SER A 112 0.77 5.57 -9.96
N LEU A 113 0.74 5.60 -8.63
CA LEU A 113 0.56 4.42 -7.80
C LEU A 113 -0.86 3.89 -7.85
N ALA A 114 -1.89 4.74 -8.02
CA ALA A 114 -3.24 4.25 -8.28
C ALA A 114 -3.32 3.44 -9.57
N ARG A 115 -2.70 3.91 -10.66
CA ARG A 115 -2.61 3.15 -11.92
C ARG A 115 -1.88 1.82 -11.73
N ARG A 116 -0.71 1.87 -11.10
CA ARG A 116 0.08 0.67 -10.80
C ARG A 116 -0.69 -0.32 -9.92
N SER A 117 -1.49 0.17 -8.98
CA SER A 117 -2.27 -0.68 -8.08
C SER A 117 -3.28 -1.53 -8.84
N PHE A 118 -3.97 -0.97 -9.84
CA PHE A 118 -4.87 -1.75 -10.69
C PHE A 118 -4.13 -2.77 -11.56
N GLU A 119 -2.97 -2.40 -12.10
CA GLU A 119 -2.15 -3.31 -12.90
C GLU A 119 -1.67 -4.51 -12.07
N LEU A 120 -1.10 -4.26 -10.89
CA LEU A 120 -0.58 -5.32 -10.04
C LEU A 120 -1.70 -6.13 -9.35
N ALA A 121 -2.82 -5.51 -9.00
CA ALA A 121 -3.99 -6.23 -8.49
C ALA A 121 -4.46 -7.28 -9.51
N ASP A 122 -4.56 -6.89 -10.79
CA ASP A 122 -4.96 -7.77 -11.87
C ASP A 122 -3.92 -8.86 -12.13
N ARG A 123 -2.66 -8.46 -12.32
CA ARG A 123 -1.56 -9.35 -12.70
C ARG A 123 -1.30 -10.41 -11.64
N TYR A 124 -1.34 -10.04 -10.36
CA TYR A 124 -1.05 -10.95 -9.25
C TYR A 124 -2.29 -11.49 -8.55
N GLN A 125 -3.48 -11.04 -8.92
CA GLN A 125 -4.73 -11.53 -8.36
C GLN A 125 -4.75 -11.38 -6.82
N ILE A 126 -4.51 -10.14 -6.37
CA ILE A 126 -4.37 -9.79 -4.94
C ILE A 126 -5.14 -8.51 -4.58
N PRO A 127 -5.45 -8.31 -3.29
CA PRO A 127 -5.82 -7.00 -2.79
C PRO A 127 -4.60 -6.07 -2.74
N VAL A 128 -4.76 -4.84 -3.25
CA VAL A 128 -3.78 -3.76 -3.19
C VAL A 128 -4.34 -2.59 -2.40
N PHE A 129 -3.54 -2.02 -1.51
CA PHE A 129 -3.93 -0.95 -0.61
C PHE A 129 -3.15 0.33 -0.92
N ILE A 130 -3.86 1.46 -0.93
CA ILE A 130 -3.25 2.79 -1.06
C ILE A 130 -3.56 3.55 0.24
N LEU A 131 -2.52 3.77 1.03
CA LEU A 131 -2.56 4.51 2.27
C LEU A 131 -2.27 5.98 1.98
N THR A 132 -3.32 6.79 1.97
CA THR A 132 -3.19 8.25 2.03
C THR A 132 -3.57 8.72 3.43
N ASP A 133 -3.55 10.01 3.67
CA ASP A 133 -4.03 10.61 4.91
C ASP A 133 -4.79 11.90 4.62
N GLN A 134 -5.53 12.39 5.61
CA GLN A 134 -6.39 13.56 5.45
C GLN A 134 -5.63 14.79 4.91
N TYR A 135 -4.34 14.94 5.23
CA TYR A 135 -3.56 16.08 4.74
C TYR A 135 -3.32 16.00 3.23
N LEU A 136 -2.88 14.84 2.71
CA LEU A 136 -2.71 14.68 1.27
C LEU A 136 -4.06 14.67 0.53
N ALA A 137 -5.11 14.09 1.12
CA ALA A 137 -6.44 14.05 0.54
C ALA A 137 -7.08 15.45 0.34
N ASP A 138 -6.80 16.39 1.24
CA ASP A 138 -7.27 17.78 1.17
C ASP A 138 -6.30 18.71 0.41
N SER A 139 -5.14 18.21 0.02
CA SER A 139 -4.11 19.01 -0.64
C SER A 139 -4.44 19.29 -2.11
N ILE A 140 -4.02 20.46 -2.58
CA ILE A 140 -4.08 20.86 -3.99
C ILE A 140 -2.67 21.27 -4.40
N GLN A 141 -2.15 20.64 -5.45
CA GLN A 141 -0.82 20.93 -5.99
C GLN A 141 -0.92 21.30 -7.47
N LEU A 142 -0.07 22.25 -7.88
CA LEU A 142 0.20 22.48 -9.29
C LEU A 142 1.23 21.44 -9.73
N LEU A 143 0.91 20.69 -10.78
CA LEU A 143 1.83 19.71 -11.35
C LEU A 143 2.60 20.37 -12.49
N ASP A 144 3.92 20.32 -12.44
CA ASP A 144 4.78 20.85 -13.51
C ASP A 144 4.56 20.10 -14.82
N ASN A 145 4.32 18.79 -14.72
CA ASN A 145 4.03 17.93 -15.85
C ASN A 145 2.63 17.33 -15.73
N ARG A 146 2.00 17.12 -16.89
CA ARG A 146 0.77 16.33 -16.91
C ARG A 146 1.15 14.89 -16.51
N PRO A 147 0.46 14.29 -15.52
CA PRO A 147 0.71 12.92 -15.14
C PRO A 147 0.49 12.01 -16.35
N GLU A 148 1.22 10.91 -16.41
CA GLU A 148 0.97 9.89 -17.42
C GLU A 148 -0.43 9.30 -17.16
N LEU A 149 -1.24 9.15 -18.22
CA LEU A 149 -2.62 8.63 -18.13
C LEU A 149 -2.86 7.40 -19.00
N THR A 150 -1.80 6.74 -19.48
CA THR A 150 -1.92 5.53 -20.30
C THR A 150 -2.70 4.44 -19.56
N VAL A 151 -3.70 3.85 -20.18
CA VAL A 151 -4.48 2.79 -19.55
C VAL A 151 -3.91 1.44 -19.96
N TYR A 152 -3.55 0.60 -19.00
CA TYR A 152 -3.21 -0.79 -19.27
C TYR A 152 -4.49 -1.55 -19.62
N ASN A 153 -4.57 -2.10 -20.83
CA ASN A 153 -5.70 -2.92 -21.22
C ASN A 153 -5.61 -4.27 -20.49
N ARG A 154 -6.69 -4.65 -19.82
CA ARG A 154 -6.82 -5.99 -19.24
C ARG A 154 -7.07 -6.97 -20.38
N GLU A 155 -6.33 -8.07 -20.37
CA GLU A 155 -6.58 -9.18 -21.31
C GLU A 155 -7.73 -10.04 -20.78
N TYR A 156 -8.64 -10.39 -21.68
CA TYR A 156 -9.80 -11.23 -21.38
C TYR A 156 -9.61 -12.58 -22.06
N GLU A 157 -8.79 -13.42 -21.44
CA GLU A 157 -8.49 -14.75 -21.97
C GLU A 157 -9.72 -15.67 -21.89
N VAL A 158 -9.82 -16.56 -22.87
CA VAL A 158 -10.94 -17.50 -23.04
C VAL A 158 -10.40 -18.92 -22.95
N PHE A 159 -11.08 -19.78 -22.20
CA PHE A 159 -10.71 -21.18 -22.00
C PHE A 159 -11.91 -22.09 -22.30
N ASP A 160 -11.64 -23.39 -22.44
CA ASP A 160 -12.67 -24.42 -22.60
C ASP A 160 -13.14 -24.98 -21.24
N ASP A 161 -13.88 -26.08 -21.27
CA ASP A 161 -14.43 -26.74 -20.08
C ASP A 161 -13.37 -27.43 -19.18
N SER A 162 -12.11 -27.51 -19.64
CA SER A 162 -10.98 -28.02 -18.85
C SER A 162 -10.34 -26.98 -17.93
N TYR A 163 -10.85 -25.75 -17.93
CA TYR A 163 -10.34 -24.64 -17.13
C TYR A 163 -10.35 -24.89 -15.61
N CYS A 164 -9.22 -24.60 -14.97
CA CYS A 164 -9.04 -24.64 -13.52
C CYS A 164 -8.70 -23.22 -12.99
N ARG A 165 -9.66 -22.58 -12.31
CA ARG A 165 -9.49 -21.23 -11.75
C ARG A 165 -8.29 -21.09 -10.82
N TYR A 166 -7.99 -22.15 -10.07
CA TYR A 166 -6.93 -22.19 -9.07
C TYR A 166 -5.82 -23.18 -9.44
N ALA A 167 -5.57 -23.34 -10.74
CA ALA A 167 -4.51 -24.22 -11.26
C ALA A 167 -3.18 -23.99 -10.52
N LEU A 168 -2.55 -25.09 -10.08
CA LEU A 168 -1.27 -25.07 -9.39
C LEU A 168 -0.14 -24.82 -10.38
N THR A 169 0.27 -23.56 -10.52
CA THR A 169 1.40 -23.16 -11.35
C THR A 169 2.68 -23.02 -10.51
N PRO A 170 3.88 -23.07 -11.13
CA PRO A 170 5.15 -22.89 -10.41
C PRO A 170 5.29 -21.53 -9.71
N ASP A 171 4.81 -20.46 -10.35
CA ASP A 171 4.86 -19.08 -9.86
C ASP A 171 3.67 -18.71 -8.94
N GLY A 172 2.64 -19.54 -8.89
CA GLY A 172 1.43 -19.34 -8.11
C GLY A 172 0.33 -18.54 -8.82
N LEU A 173 0.57 -18.06 -10.05
CA LEU A 173 -0.40 -17.35 -10.87
C LEU A 173 -1.25 -18.34 -11.69
N SER A 174 -2.48 -18.55 -11.27
CA SER A 174 -3.44 -19.35 -12.03
C SER A 174 -4.01 -18.54 -13.21
N PRO A 175 -4.35 -19.17 -14.34
CA PRO A 175 -5.01 -18.50 -15.44
C PRO A 175 -6.33 -17.85 -15.00
N LEU A 176 -6.59 -16.62 -15.45
CA LEU A 176 -7.77 -15.85 -15.04
C LEU A 176 -8.71 -15.65 -16.24
N THR A 177 -9.97 -16.04 -16.08
CA THR A 177 -11.06 -15.69 -16.99
C THR A 177 -12.29 -15.29 -16.19
N TYR A 178 -13.36 -14.90 -16.88
CA TYR A 178 -14.54 -14.32 -16.27
C TYR A 178 -15.83 -15.00 -16.75
N PRO A 179 -16.88 -15.04 -15.90
CA PRO A 179 -18.16 -15.64 -16.24
C PRO A 179 -18.75 -15.04 -17.52
N GLY A 180 -19.30 -15.91 -18.38
CA GLY A 180 -20.00 -15.50 -19.59
C GLY A 180 -19.10 -15.19 -20.80
N LEU A 181 -17.77 -15.27 -20.65
CA LEU A 181 -16.85 -15.13 -21.79
C LEU A 181 -16.78 -16.40 -22.66
N SER A 182 -17.01 -17.58 -22.08
CA SER A 182 -16.89 -18.88 -22.75
C SER A 182 -17.56 -20.00 -21.97
N GLU A 183 -17.32 -21.26 -22.37
CA GLU A 183 -17.79 -22.47 -21.68
C GLU A 183 -17.00 -22.77 -20.39
N ALA A 184 -15.87 -22.10 -20.15
CA ALA A 184 -15.10 -22.21 -18.92
C ALA A 184 -15.94 -21.86 -17.68
N LEU A 185 -15.98 -22.77 -16.71
CA LEU A 185 -16.66 -22.55 -15.45
C LEU A 185 -15.76 -21.81 -14.46
N VAL A 186 -16.04 -20.53 -14.21
CA VAL A 186 -15.33 -19.74 -13.21
C VAL A 186 -16.00 -19.92 -11.85
N LYS A 187 -15.45 -20.79 -11.00
CA LYS A 187 -15.96 -21.03 -9.65
C LYS A 187 -15.08 -20.36 -8.61
N VAL A 188 -15.70 -19.68 -7.65
CA VAL A 188 -15.05 -19.08 -6.49
C VAL A 188 -15.74 -19.54 -5.22
N ASP A 189 -14.96 -19.75 -4.15
CA ASP A 189 -15.47 -20.20 -2.86
C ASP A 189 -14.63 -19.60 -1.72
N SER A 190 -15.25 -19.38 -0.57
CA SER A 190 -14.58 -18.87 0.64
C SER A 190 -13.88 -19.96 1.43
N ASP A 191 -14.29 -21.21 1.26
CA ASP A 191 -13.64 -22.36 1.86
C ASP A 191 -12.34 -22.69 1.11
N GLU A 192 -11.47 -23.50 1.71
CA GLU A 192 -10.35 -24.04 0.94
C GLU A 192 -10.87 -24.88 -0.23
N HIS A 193 -10.18 -24.80 -1.37
CA HIS A 193 -10.70 -25.32 -2.62
C HIS A 193 -9.66 -26.05 -3.47
N THR A 194 -10.16 -26.92 -4.35
CA THR A 194 -9.38 -27.58 -5.40
C THR A 194 -9.02 -26.62 -6.54
N GLU A 195 -8.22 -27.08 -7.50
CA GLU A 195 -7.85 -26.31 -8.71
C GLU A 195 -9.09 -25.84 -9.50
N GLU A 196 -10.20 -26.59 -9.47
CA GLU A 196 -11.47 -26.22 -10.10
C GLU A 196 -12.38 -25.34 -9.22
N GLY A 197 -11.96 -24.97 -7.99
CA GLY A 197 -12.76 -24.15 -7.08
C GLY A 197 -13.83 -24.92 -6.30
N LYS A 198 -13.65 -26.23 -6.07
CA LYS A 198 -14.57 -27.02 -5.23
C LYS A 198 -14.06 -27.09 -3.80
N ILE A 199 -14.95 -26.94 -2.83
CA ILE A 199 -14.66 -27.08 -1.39
C ILE A 199 -13.89 -28.39 -1.12
N THR A 200 -12.84 -28.30 -0.31
CA THR A 200 -12.02 -29.45 0.09
C THR A 200 -11.50 -29.30 1.51
N GLU A 201 -11.37 -30.44 2.19
CA GLU A 201 -10.68 -30.56 3.49
C GLU A 201 -9.44 -31.46 3.39
N ASP A 202 -8.95 -31.74 2.17
CA ASP A 202 -7.74 -32.53 1.97
C ASP A 202 -6.51 -31.80 2.54
N LEU A 203 -5.89 -32.45 3.54
CA LEU A 203 -4.80 -31.86 4.33
C LEU A 203 -3.52 -31.64 3.52
N ASN A 204 -3.28 -32.45 2.48
CA ASN A 204 -2.10 -32.28 1.63
C ASN A 204 -2.34 -31.15 0.63
N LEU A 205 -3.50 -31.15 -0.04
CA LEU A 205 -3.89 -30.12 -1.00
C LEU A 205 -3.93 -28.74 -0.36
N ARG A 206 -4.39 -28.65 0.89
CA ARG A 206 -4.35 -27.40 1.67
C ARG A 206 -2.96 -26.76 1.68
N VAL A 207 -1.91 -27.54 1.91
CA VAL A 207 -0.52 -27.04 1.92
C VAL A 207 -0.17 -26.46 0.56
N TRP A 208 -0.46 -27.21 -0.52
CA TRP A 208 -0.19 -26.75 -1.89
C TRP A 208 -0.91 -25.46 -2.25
N MET A 209 -2.17 -25.30 -1.85
CA MET A 209 -2.97 -24.11 -2.14
C MET A 209 -2.53 -22.88 -1.33
N VAL A 210 -2.19 -23.06 -0.05
CA VAL A 210 -1.60 -21.99 0.77
C VAL A 210 -0.26 -21.56 0.17
N ASP A 211 0.62 -22.52 -0.14
CA ASP A 211 1.92 -22.23 -0.74
C ASP A 211 1.78 -21.55 -2.11
N LYS A 212 0.77 -21.93 -2.91
CA LYS A 212 0.45 -21.27 -4.18
C LYS A 212 0.13 -19.79 -3.98
N ARG A 213 -0.80 -19.47 -3.06
CA ARG A 213 -1.20 -18.09 -2.78
C ARG A 213 -0.02 -17.27 -2.27
N LEU A 214 0.79 -17.81 -1.36
CA LEU A 214 1.94 -17.10 -0.79
C LEU A 214 3.13 -16.95 -1.75
N ARG A 215 3.32 -17.86 -2.70
CA ARG A 215 4.38 -17.76 -3.73
C ARG A 215 4.29 -16.47 -4.54
N LYS A 216 3.08 -15.95 -4.76
CA LYS A 216 2.85 -14.66 -5.43
C LYS A 216 3.56 -13.50 -4.72
N GLY A 217 3.78 -13.60 -3.40
CA GLY A 217 4.56 -12.62 -2.64
C GLY A 217 5.97 -12.40 -3.19
N ARG A 218 6.64 -13.46 -3.67
CA ARG A 218 7.98 -13.35 -4.29
C ARG A 218 7.96 -12.50 -5.55
N LEU A 219 6.91 -12.60 -6.34
CA LEU A 219 6.75 -11.80 -7.55
C LEU A 219 6.51 -10.31 -7.22
N LEU A 220 5.87 -10.03 -6.09
CA LEU A 220 5.70 -8.65 -5.60
C LEU A 220 7.03 -8.04 -5.13
N GLU A 221 7.99 -8.87 -4.70
CA GLU A 221 9.33 -8.41 -4.34
C GLU A 221 10.08 -7.87 -5.57
N GLU A 222 9.89 -8.48 -6.73
CA GLU A 222 10.48 -8.05 -8.02
C GLU A 222 9.86 -6.74 -8.52
N GLU A 223 8.61 -6.46 -8.13
CA GLU A 223 7.88 -5.25 -8.47
C GLU A 223 8.12 -4.10 -7.47
N ALA A 224 8.94 -4.31 -6.44
CA ALA A 224 9.12 -3.36 -5.36
C ALA A 224 9.62 -1.99 -5.85
N VAL A 225 8.99 -0.92 -5.35
CA VAL A 225 9.37 0.47 -5.68
C VAL A 225 10.50 0.93 -4.77
N PRO A 226 11.71 1.26 -5.28
CA PRO A 226 12.77 1.82 -4.46
C PRO A 226 12.35 3.17 -3.84
N PRO A 227 12.79 3.48 -2.61
CA PRO A 227 12.51 4.77 -2.00
C PRO A 227 13.16 5.92 -2.78
N ALA A 228 12.50 7.07 -2.81
CA ALA A 228 13.03 8.29 -3.39
C ALA A 228 14.06 8.92 -2.46
N LEU A 229 15.23 9.28 -3.00
CA LEU A 229 16.36 9.86 -2.28
C LEU A 229 16.55 11.33 -2.67
N PHE A 230 16.57 12.22 -1.68
CA PHE A 230 16.76 13.66 -1.87
C PHE A 230 17.99 14.15 -1.10
N GLY A 231 19.08 14.38 -1.82
CA GLY A 231 20.38 14.74 -1.27
C GLY A 231 21.52 13.87 -1.78
N GLU A 232 22.61 13.84 -1.01
CA GLU A 232 23.77 13.02 -1.33
C GLU A 232 23.54 11.55 -0.95
N ARG A 233 23.87 10.64 -1.88
CA ARG A 233 23.76 9.20 -1.62
C ARG A 233 24.60 8.71 -0.44
N ASN A 234 25.62 9.46 0.00
CA ASN A 234 26.48 9.05 1.12
C ASN A 234 26.45 10.08 2.25
N ALA A 235 25.26 10.41 2.74
CA ALA A 235 25.10 11.27 3.91
C ALA A 235 25.53 10.58 5.22
N GLY A 236 25.83 11.38 6.24
CA GLY A 236 26.03 10.90 7.62
C GLY A 236 24.70 10.53 8.31
N VAL A 237 23.61 11.22 7.93
CA VAL A 237 22.29 11.09 8.53
C VAL A 237 21.23 10.90 7.43
N TYR A 238 20.29 9.98 7.64
CA TYR A 238 19.12 9.77 6.79
C TYR A 238 17.83 10.09 7.54
N LEU A 239 17.02 10.97 6.97
CA LEU A 239 15.66 11.26 7.41
C LEU A 239 14.70 10.38 6.63
N ILE A 240 14.18 9.33 7.26
CA ILE A 240 13.33 8.33 6.62
C ILE A 240 11.86 8.64 6.91
N CYS A 241 11.03 8.69 5.87
CA CYS A 241 9.60 8.92 6.01
C CYS A 241 8.80 8.14 4.96
N TRP A 242 7.47 8.19 5.08
CA TRP A 242 6.52 7.57 4.17
C TRP A 242 5.25 8.42 4.07
N GLY A 243 4.41 8.14 3.06
CA GLY A 243 3.17 8.88 2.85
C GLY A 243 3.40 10.39 2.69
N SER A 244 2.44 11.19 3.15
CA SER A 244 2.42 12.65 2.94
C SER A 244 3.55 13.44 3.61
N ASN A 245 4.44 12.80 4.36
CA ASN A 245 5.59 13.46 4.99
C ASN A 245 6.70 13.81 4.00
N LYS A 246 6.64 13.27 2.77
CA LYS A 246 7.64 13.42 1.71
C LYS A 246 8.18 14.85 1.57
N GLU A 247 7.30 15.78 1.18
CA GLU A 247 7.70 17.14 0.80
C GLU A 247 8.21 17.93 2.01
N ILE A 248 7.61 17.71 3.19
CA ILE A 248 8.04 18.36 4.44
C ILE A 248 9.45 17.91 4.83
N VAL A 249 9.72 16.60 4.75
CA VAL A 249 11.02 16.01 5.10
C VAL A 249 12.09 16.37 4.07
N GLU A 250 11.73 16.37 2.78
CA GLU A 250 12.58 16.83 1.69
C GLU A 250 13.02 18.29 1.90
N GLU A 251 12.07 19.19 2.17
CA GLU A 251 12.39 20.60 2.41
C GLU A 251 13.24 20.80 3.67
N THR A 252 12.94 20.08 4.76
CA THR A 252 13.78 20.10 5.97
C THR A 252 15.21 19.64 5.67
N ALA A 253 15.39 18.56 4.91
CA ALA A 253 16.72 18.07 4.52
C ALA A 253 17.46 19.10 3.66
N ALA A 254 16.79 19.70 2.66
CA ALA A 254 17.38 20.73 1.81
C ALA A 254 17.86 21.95 2.60
N ARG A 255 17.10 22.40 3.61
CA ARG A 255 17.51 23.49 4.50
C ARG A 255 18.77 23.13 5.30
N LEU A 256 18.81 21.94 5.91
CA LEU A 256 19.98 21.46 6.66
C LEU A 256 21.22 21.31 5.78
N GLN A 257 21.05 20.82 4.55
CA GLN A 257 22.12 20.72 3.56
C GLN A 257 22.68 22.09 3.18
N SER A 258 21.83 23.10 3.03
CA SER A 258 22.27 24.48 2.74
C SER A 258 23.13 25.09 3.85
N GLU A 259 23.03 24.55 5.08
CA GLU A 259 23.84 24.90 6.25
C GLU A 259 25.09 23.99 6.41
N GLY A 260 25.38 23.17 5.41
CA GLY A 260 26.55 22.29 5.40
C GLY A 260 26.40 21.00 6.22
N ARG A 261 25.18 20.61 6.59
CA ARG A 261 24.93 19.34 7.30
C ARG A 261 24.84 18.17 6.32
N SER A 262 25.48 17.05 6.67
CA SER A 262 25.43 15.81 5.88
C SER A 262 24.16 15.01 6.20
N VAL A 263 23.04 15.45 5.60
CA VAL A 263 21.69 14.90 5.79
C VAL A 263 21.09 14.53 4.44
N THR A 264 20.28 13.47 4.35
CA THR A 264 19.53 13.10 3.15
C THR A 264 18.13 12.61 3.52
N ALA A 265 17.12 13.05 2.78
CA ALA A 265 15.77 12.54 2.94
C ALA A 265 15.57 11.27 2.11
N LEU A 266 14.89 10.29 2.69
CA LEU A 266 14.55 9.01 2.07
C LEU A 266 13.06 8.74 2.27
N HIS A 267 12.30 8.77 1.17
CA HIS A 267 10.85 8.59 1.20
C HIS A 267 10.46 7.24 0.61
N PHE A 268 9.66 6.48 1.35
CA PHE A 268 9.08 5.21 0.91
C PHE A 268 7.64 5.42 0.44
N SER A 269 7.43 5.29 -0.87
CA SER A 269 6.10 5.29 -1.49
C SER A 269 5.46 3.89 -1.54
N GLN A 270 6.24 2.85 -1.24
CA GLN A 270 5.79 1.48 -0.94
C GLN A 270 6.22 1.13 0.48
N VAL A 271 5.26 0.71 1.31
CA VAL A 271 5.51 0.35 2.72
C VAL A 271 5.40 -1.15 2.98
N TYR A 272 4.83 -1.93 2.06
CA TYR A 272 4.86 -3.38 2.09
C TYR A 272 4.58 -4.00 0.70
N PRO A 273 5.23 -5.12 0.32
CA PRO A 273 6.38 -5.72 0.98
C PRO A 273 7.60 -4.78 0.96
N LEU A 274 8.49 -4.93 1.94
CA LEU A 274 9.79 -4.25 1.95
C LEU A 274 10.86 -5.28 1.65
N THR A 275 11.72 -5.01 0.68
CA THR A 275 12.75 -5.96 0.24
C THR A 275 14.14 -5.34 0.33
N PRO A 276 15.19 -6.13 0.64
CA PRO A 276 16.56 -5.62 0.66
C PRO A 276 16.97 -4.95 -0.66
N ALA A 277 16.45 -5.43 -1.79
CA ALA A 277 16.69 -4.86 -3.13
C ALA A 277 16.26 -3.39 -3.24
N MET A 278 15.22 -2.96 -2.51
CA MET A 278 14.77 -1.56 -2.50
C MET A 278 15.88 -0.61 -2.03
N ILE A 279 16.73 -1.06 -1.09
CA ILE A 279 17.74 -0.22 -0.44
C ILE A 279 19.18 -0.61 -0.80
N GLU A 280 19.39 -1.62 -1.65
CA GLU A 280 20.72 -2.18 -1.95
C GLU A 280 21.74 -1.13 -2.38
N ASN A 281 21.27 -0.11 -3.11
CA ASN A 281 22.10 0.95 -3.67
C ASN A 281 22.23 2.20 -2.76
N ILE A 282 21.77 2.10 -1.50
CA ILE A 282 21.77 3.19 -0.51
C ILE A 282 22.58 2.75 0.72
N PRO A 283 23.71 3.40 1.03
CA PRO A 283 24.60 2.99 2.11
C PRO A 283 24.04 3.41 3.48
N LEU A 284 22.99 2.73 3.95
CA LEU A 284 22.31 2.99 5.22
C LEU A 284 23.03 2.38 6.44
N MET A 285 23.82 1.33 6.23
CA MET A 285 24.54 0.66 7.33
C MET A 285 25.59 1.58 7.97
N GLY A 286 25.57 1.68 9.29
CA GLY A 286 26.49 2.53 10.06
C GLY A 286 26.23 4.03 9.94
N LYS A 287 25.10 4.41 9.34
CA LYS A 287 24.62 5.79 9.27
C LYS A 287 23.59 6.02 10.35
N ARG A 288 23.42 7.29 10.74
CA ARG A 288 22.37 7.66 11.69
C ARG A 288 21.02 7.70 10.96
N LEU A 289 20.06 6.92 11.42
CA LEU A 289 18.73 6.81 10.83
C LEU A 289 17.70 7.48 11.77
N ILE A 290 17.03 8.51 11.28
CA ILE A 290 15.95 9.19 11.98
C ILE A 290 14.66 8.90 11.22
N VAL A 291 13.69 8.23 11.85
CA VAL A 291 12.40 7.91 11.21
C VAL A 291 11.32 8.90 11.67
N ILE A 292 10.63 9.49 10.70
CA ILE A 292 9.60 10.51 10.89
C ILE A 292 8.23 9.92 10.55
N GLU A 293 7.31 9.94 11.51
CA GLU A 293 5.97 9.36 11.33
C GLU A 293 4.87 10.16 12.04
N ASN A 294 3.68 10.18 11.44
CA ASN A 294 2.49 10.71 12.07
C ASN A 294 1.71 9.65 12.87
N ASN A 295 2.37 8.97 13.81
CA ASN A 295 1.72 8.04 14.74
C ASN A 295 2.51 7.92 16.06
N ALA A 296 1.86 7.39 17.09
CA ALA A 296 2.44 7.36 18.44
C ALA A 296 3.50 6.28 18.71
N THR A 297 3.70 5.32 17.80
CA THR A 297 4.46 4.10 18.12
C THR A 297 5.60 3.77 17.16
N GLY A 298 5.81 4.57 16.11
CA GLY A 298 6.81 4.30 15.08
C GLY A 298 6.51 3.00 14.35
N GLN A 299 5.33 2.90 13.72
CA GLN A 299 4.89 1.66 13.08
C GLN A 299 5.81 1.28 11.91
N PHE A 300 6.17 2.25 11.08
CA PHE A 300 7.05 2.01 9.93
C PHE A 300 8.48 1.74 10.38
N ALA A 301 9.00 2.44 11.40
CA ALA A 301 10.31 2.14 11.98
C ALA A 301 10.44 0.68 12.45
N LYS A 302 9.40 0.13 13.08
CA LYS A 302 9.36 -1.27 13.50
C LYS A 302 9.30 -2.22 12.30
N LEU A 303 8.58 -1.85 11.25
CA LEU A 303 8.49 -2.62 10.01
C LEU A 303 9.82 -2.64 9.25
N LEU A 304 10.49 -1.49 9.12
CA LEU A 304 11.84 -1.37 8.56
C LEU A 304 12.84 -2.27 9.30
N LYS A 305 12.77 -2.32 10.64
CA LYS A 305 13.60 -3.22 11.44
C LYS A 305 13.29 -4.69 11.14
N ARG A 306 12.01 -5.04 11.02
CA ARG A 306 11.56 -6.42 10.79
C ARG A 306 11.97 -6.94 9.41
N GLU A 307 11.76 -6.13 8.37
CA GLU A 307 11.92 -6.56 6.97
C GLU A 307 13.32 -6.27 6.41
N LEU A 308 13.93 -5.15 6.80
CA LEU A 308 15.18 -4.66 6.21
C LEU A 308 16.35 -4.65 7.20
N SER A 309 16.14 -5.07 8.45
CA SER A 309 17.12 -4.97 9.54
C SER A 309 17.63 -3.53 9.78
N LEU A 310 16.86 -2.52 9.36
CA LEU A 310 17.17 -1.12 9.59
C LEU A 310 16.64 -0.69 10.97
N VAL A 311 17.57 -0.38 11.88
CA VAL A 311 17.22 0.10 13.23
C VAL A 311 17.31 1.62 13.22
N ALA A 312 16.20 2.28 13.53
CA ALA A 312 16.19 3.73 13.75
C ALA A 312 16.97 4.07 15.01
N ASP A 313 17.91 5.02 14.91
CA ASP A 313 18.60 5.61 16.06
C ASP A 313 17.68 6.59 16.80
N ASP A 314 16.84 7.30 16.04
CA ASP A 314 15.88 8.27 16.57
C ASP A 314 14.51 8.15 15.90
N LEU A 315 13.48 8.47 16.67
CA LEU A 315 12.11 8.64 16.18
C LEU A 315 11.65 10.07 16.40
N ILE A 316 11.06 10.66 15.37
CA ILE A 316 10.34 11.94 15.43
C ILE A 316 8.87 11.63 15.12
N LEU A 317 8.04 11.67 16.15
CA LEU A 317 6.66 11.20 16.09
C LEU A 317 5.68 12.34 16.37
N LYS A 318 4.59 12.41 15.60
CA LYS A 318 3.53 13.41 15.81
C LYS A 318 2.13 12.82 15.60
N TYR A 319 1.32 12.88 16.64
CA TYR A 319 0.01 12.21 16.70
C TYR A 319 -1.07 13.14 17.30
N ASN A 320 -0.91 14.44 17.14
CA ASN A 320 -1.87 15.45 17.61
C ASN A 320 -2.92 15.85 16.55
N GLY A 321 -2.99 15.11 15.43
CA GLY A 321 -3.92 15.36 14.33
C GLY A 321 -3.45 16.40 13.29
N LEU A 322 -2.23 16.94 13.42
CA LEU A 322 -1.66 17.90 12.48
C LEU A 322 -0.46 17.30 11.74
N CYS A 323 -0.27 17.71 10.49
CA CYS A 323 0.98 17.48 9.76
C CYS A 323 2.15 18.19 10.46
N PHE A 324 3.37 17.74 10.19
CA PHE A 324 4.56 18.49 10.58
C PHE A 324 4.60 19.84 9.83
N SER A 325 5.11 20.87 10.48
CA SER A 325 5.64 22.02 9.74
C SER A 325 7.14 21.82 9.48
N VAL A 326 7.66 22.36 8.38
CA VAL A 326 9.10 22.29 8.06
C VAL A 326 9.97 22.86 9.18
N LYS A 327 9.51 23.94 9.83
CA LYS A 327 10.21 24.55 10.96
C LYS A 327 10.26 23.62 12.17
N GLU A 328 9.11 23.08 12.57
CA GLU A 328 9.01 22.15 13.70
C GLU A 328 9.90 20.92 13.48
N LEU A 329 9.85 20.35 12.27
CA LEU A 329 10.67 19.18 11.94
C LEU A 329 12.16 19.53 11.91
N TYR A 330 12.53 20.68 11.34
CA TYR A 330 13.90 21.17 11.36
C TYR A 330 14.43 21.32 12.79
N ASP A 331 13.67 21.97 13.67
CA ASP A 331 14.06 22.20 15.07
C ASP A 331 14.27 20.86 15.80
N GLU A 332 13.37 19.88 15.60
CA GLU A 332 13.51 18.56 16.20
C GLU A 332 14.71 17.78 15.66
N VAL A 333 14.95 17.79 14.35
CA VAL A 333 16.14 17.17 13.75
C VAL A 333 17.40 17.81 14.31
N MET A 334 17.48 19.14 14.37
CA MET A 334 18.62 19.86 14.93
C MET A 334 18.89 19.52 16.40
N ASN A 335 17.83 19.34 17.20
CA ASN A 335 17.96 18.90 18.58
C ASN A 335 18.60 17.50 18.67
N ARG A 336 18.19 16.56 17.82
CA ARG A 336 18.80 15.21 17.76
C ARG A 336 20.25 15.25 17.28
N LEU A 337 20.56 16.07 16.27
CA LEU A 337 21.93 16.23 15.78
C LEU A 337 22.87 16.87 16.81
N SER A 338 22.35 17.72 17.70
CA SER A 338 23.12 18.42 18.72
C SER A 338 23.26 17.62 20.03
N GLY A 339 22.30 16.74 20.32
CA GLY A 339 22.26 15.92 21.55
C GLY A 339 23.40 14.90 21.71
N ASP A 340 24.10 14.55 20.63
CA ASP A 340 25.24 13.62 20.66
C ASP A 340 26.54 14.26 21.21
N GLY A 341 26.50 15.53 21.62
CA GLY A 341 27.63 16.24 22.23
C GLY A 341 27.80 16.03 23.74
N GLY A 342 26.93 15.28 24.42
CA GLY A 342 26.96 15.22 25.87
C GLY A 342 26.18 14.08 26.51
N THR A 343 26.76 12.88 26.53
CA THR A 343 26.75 12.00 27.71
C THR A 343 27.81 10.91 27.57
N LYS A 344 28.85 11.02 28.39
CA LYS A 344 29.77 9.93 28.74
C LYS A 344 29.17 9.09 29.86
#